data_AF-A0A958H0C7-F1
#
_entry.id   AF-A0A958H0C7-F1
#
_cell.length_a   1.000
_cell.length_b   1.000
_cell.length_c   1.000
_cell.angle_alpha   90.00
_cell.angle_beta   90.00
_cell.angle_gamma   90.00
#
_symmetry.space_group_name_H-M   'P 1'
#
loop_
_entity.id
_entity.type
_entity.pdbx_description
1 polymer ?
#
loop_
_entity_poly.entity_id
_entity_poly.type
_entity_poly.pdbx_seq_one_letter_code
_entity_poly.pdbx_strand_id
1 'polypeptide(L)'
;VYAYRAFYGEVVIDPTRVFQDNWLVSFNSDAMTKCIDDIYYYYSPNARLMYRGDFRDALYTDRLASFAPQFKRALDTNATGLAGAGLAVPVLILQGTADMVVTPPSQEAFVTELCRRGSRVTYLTYPAIDHAQTRIESFRDTISWMKTLAEGGRPKSSCGSLMGQ
;
A
#
# COMPACT_ATOMS: atom_id res chain seq x y z
N VAL A 1 5.07 -6.78 -9.29
CA VAL A 1 5.16 -7.75 -10.41
C VAL A 1 6.26 -8.78 -10.18
N TYR A 2 7.52 -8.40 -9.95
CA TYR A 2 8.61 -9.35 -9.64
C TYR A 2 8.24 -10.32 -8.50
N ALA A 3 7.86 -9.80 -7.33
CA ALA A 3 7.48 -10.62 -6.19
C ALA A 3 6.34 -11.60 -6.51
N TYR A 4 5.32 -11.16 -7.27
CA TYR A 4 4.20 -12.04 -7.64
C TYR A 4 4.65 -13.16 -8.58
N ARG A 5 5.51 -12.87 -9.56
CA ARG A 5 6.12 -13.89 -10.41
C ARG A 5 6.96 -14.87 -9.58
N ALA A 6 7.72 -14.39 -8.60
CA ALA A 6 8.54 -15.24 -7.74
C ALA A 6 7.70 -16.16 -6.83
N PHE A 7 6.63 -15.64 -6.22
CA PHE A 7 5.78 -16.41 -5.31
C PHE A 7 4.78 -17.32 -6.03
N TYR A 8 4.18 -16.84 -7.11
CA TYR A 8 3.06 -17.52 -7.77
C TYR A 8 3.41 -18.10 -9.15
N GLY A 9 4.65 -17.91 -9.62
CA GLY A 9 5.17 -18.46 -10.87
C GLY A 9 5.05 -17.52 -12.08
N GLU A 10 5.79 -17.84 -13.14
CA GLU A 10 5.92 -17.00 -14.34
C GLU A 10 4.63 -16.86 -15.15
N VAL A 11 3.74 -17.85 -15.05
CA VAL A 11 2.45 -17.87 -15.75
C VAL A 11 1.48 -16.81 -15.20
N VAL A 12 1.69 -16.34 -13.96
CA VAL A 12 0.77 -15.40 -13.30
C VAL A 12 0.83 -14.01 -13.89
N ILE A 13 2.04 -13.50 -14.15
CA ILE A 13 2.23 -12.19 -14.77
C ILE A 13 3.55 -12.12 -15.53
N ASP A 14 3.45 -11.83 -16.83
CA ASP A 14 4.58 -11.61 -17.71
C ASP A 14 5.02 -10.12 -17.65
N PRO A 15 6.25 -9.81 -17.17
CA PRO A 15 6.76 -8.44 -17.14
C PRO A 15 6.75 -7.77 -18.51
N THR A 16 6.92 -8.53 -19.61
CA THR A 16 6.92 -7.98 -20.97
C THR A 16 5.57 -7.40 -21.37
N ARG A 17 4.47 -7.77 -20.69
CA ARG A 17 3.13 -7.19 -20.89
C ARG A 17 2.86 -5.99 -19.98
N VAL A 18 3.73 -5.75 -19.01
CA VAL A 18 3.55 -4.74 -17.95
C VAL A 18 4.41 -3.51 -18.22
N PHE A 19 5.71 -3.71 -18.41
CA PHE A 19 6.70 -2.63 -18.43
C PHE A 19 7.10 -2.24 -19.85
N GLN A 20 7.51 -0.99 -20.02
CA GLN A 20 8.18 -0.53 -21.24
C GLN A 20 9.54 -1.24 -21.41
N ASP A 21 9.99 -1.39 -22.66
CA ASP A 21 11.14 -2.24 -23.02
C ASP A 21 12.43 -1.86 -22.28
N ASN A 22 12.65 -0.56 -22.05
CA ASN A 22 13.81 -0.05 -21.34
C ASN A 22 13.93 -0.58 -19.89
N TRP A 23 12.82 -0.92 -19.24
CA TRP A 23 12.80 -1.48 -17.89
C TRP A 23 12.92 -3.01 -17.85
N LEU A 24 12.79 -3.69 -19.01
CA LEU A 24 12.88 -5.15 -19.09
C LEU A 24 14.32 -5.64 -19.07
N VAL A 25 15.25 -4.86 -19.62
CA VAL A 25 16.67 -5.23 -19.74
C VAL A 25 17.29 -5.56 -18.38
N SER A 26 17.01 -4.73 -17.38
CA SER A 26 17.56 -4.84 -16.03
C SER A 26 16.56 -5.35 -14.99
N PHE A 27 15.33 -5.73 -15.40
CA PHE A 27 14.20 -6.04 -14.51
C PHE A 27 14.54 -6.91 -13.30
N ASN A 28 15.18 -8.07 -13.52
CA ASN A 28 15.52 -9.00 -12.44
C ASN A 28 16.66 -8.47 -11.57
N SER A 29 17.68 -7.85 -12.18
CA SER A 29 18.82 -7.31 -11.44
C SER A 29 18.38 -6.14 -10.58
N ASP A 30 17.60 -5.22 -11.15
CA ASP A 30 17.10 -4.05 -10.45
C ASP A 30 16.25 -4.43 -9.24
N ALA A 31 15.35 -5.41 -9.39
CA ALA A 31 14.51 -5.89 -8.30
C ALA A 31 15.31 -6.49 -7.13
N MET A 32 16.50 -7.02 -7.41
CA MET A 32 17.33 -7.71 -6.41
C MET A 32 18.45 -6.86 -5.83
N THR A 33 18.83 -5.76 -6.48
CA THR A 33 20.05 -5.02 -6.14
C THR A 33 19.82 -3.56 -5.81
N LYS A 34 18.69 -2.96 -6.21
CA LYS A 34 18.43 -1.54 -5.91
C LYS A 34 17.89 -1.37 -4.51
N CYS A 35 18.50 -0.46 -3.77
CA CYS A 35 18.00 -0.02 -2.49
C CYS A 35 16.70 0.78 -2.68
N ILE A 36 15.83 0.73 -1.66
CA ILE A 36 14.56 1.47 -1.68
C ILE A 36 14.77 2.98 -1.88
N ASP A 37 15.86 3.54 -1.36
CA ASP A 37 16.14 4.97 -1.48
C ASP A 37 16.50 5.38 -2.92
N ASP A 38 17.01 4.45 -3.73
CA ASP A 38 17.41 4.72 -5.12
C ASP A 38 16.23 4.67 -6.10
N ILE A 39 15.11 4.04 -5.72
CA ILE A 39 14.02 3.77 -6.67
C ILE A 39 13.38 5.06 -7.18
N TYR A 40 13.33 6.11 -6.34
CA TYR A 40 12.69 7.38 -6.66
C TYR A 40 13.46 8.19 -7.70
N TYR A 41 14.77 7.95 -7.79
CA TYR A 41 15.64 8.59 -8.78
C TYR A 41 15.77 7.74 -10.04
N TYR A 42 15.76 6.41 -9.88
CA TYR A 42 15.97 5.47 -10.96
C TYR A 42 14.71 5.24 -11.80
N TYR A 43 13.58 4.94 -11.15
CA TYR A 43 12.32 4.69 -11.85
C TYR A 43 11.53 5.97 -12.06
N SER A 44 10.81 6.04 -13.17
CA SER A 44 9.98 7.20 -13.44
C SER A 44 8.74 7.23 -12.55
N PRO A 45 8.40 8.36 -11.90
CA PRO A 45 7.12 8.51 -11.24
C PRO A 45 5.96 8.62 -12.25
N ASN A 46 6.26 8.80 -13.53
CA ASN A 46 5.25 8.86 -14.58
C ASN A 46 4.90 7.43 -15.05
N ALA A 47 3.68 7.00 -14.71
CA ALA A 47 3.15 5.70 -15.11
C ALA A 47 3.21 5.44 -16.63
N ARG A 48 3.17 6.47 -17.48
CA ARG A 48 3.30 6.33 -18.94
C ARG A 48 4.70 5.94 -19.39
N LEU A 49 5.72 6.38 -18.63
CA LEU A 49 7.11 6.04 -18.89
C LEU A 49 7.51 4.70 -18.28
N MET A 50 6.75 4.20 -17.28
CA MET A 50 6.99 2.91 -16.63
C MET A 50 6.26 1.75 -17.31
N TYR A 51 4.97 1.94 -17.59
CA TYR A 51 4.06 0.85 -17.92
C TYR A 51 3.54 0.96 -19.35
N ARG A 52 3.28 -0.20 -19.96
CA ARG A 52 2.59 -0.29 -21.25
C ARG A 52 1.17 0.28 -21.15
N GLY A 53 0.69 0.80 -22.28
CA GLY A 53 -0.64 1.42 -22.40
C GLY A 53 -1.76 0.51 -21.92
N ASP A 54 -1.89 -0.67 -22.52
CA ASP A 54 -2.98 -1.59 -22.22
C ASP A 54 -3.03 -2.03 -20.75
N PHE A 55 -1.86 -2.28 -20.13
CA PHE A 55 -1.79 -2.64 -18.72
C PHE A 55 -2.20 -1.47 -17.82
N ARG A 56 -1.66 -0.28 -18.08
CA ARG A 56 -2.00 0.94 -17.34
C ARG A 56 -3.50 1.26 -17.46
N ASP A 57 -4.05 1.15 -18.66
CA ASP A 57 -5.47 1.42 -18.91
C ASP A 57 -6.34 0.37 -18.22
N ALA A 58 -5.93 -0.90 -18.20
CA ALA A 58 -6.60 -1.95 -17.43
C ALA A 58 -6.59 -1.68 -15.92
N LEU A 59 -5.53 -1.09 -15.37
CA LEU A 59 -5.49 -0.67 -13.96
C LEU A 59 -6.42 0.52 -13.68
N TYR A 60 -6.35 1.58 -14.48
CA TYR A 60 -7.16 2.79 -14.24
C TYR A 60 -8.66 2.61 -14.47
N THR A 61 -9.04 1.60 -15.27
CA THR A 61 -10.45 1.34 -15.60
C THR A 61 -11.01 0.08 -14.95
N ASP A 62 -10.31 -0.48 -13.95
CA ASP A 62 -10.71 -1.69 -13.22
C ASP A 62 -10.98 -2.91 -14.13
N ARG A 63 -10.16 -3.08 -15.17
CA ARG A 63 -10.24 -4.21 -16.14
C ARG A 63 -9.12 -5.22 -15.99
N LEU A 64 -8.37 -5.18 -14.89
CA LEU A 64 -7.25 -6.09 -14.66
C LEU A 64 -7.68 -7.57 -14.67
N ALA A 65 -8.90 -7.87 -14.19
CA ALA A 65 -9.47 -9.23 -14.23
C ALA A 65 -9.59 -9.78 -15.65
N SER A 66 -9.91 -8.93 -16.63
CA SER A 66 -9.99 -9.31 -18.04
C SER A 66 -8.61 -9.33 -18.71
N PHE A 67 -7.74 -8.37 -18.38
CA PHE A 67 -6.42 -8.23 -19.00
C PHE A 67 -5.41 -9.31 -18.53
N ALA A 68 -5.38 -9.58 -17.23
CA ALA A 68 -4.45 -10.51 -16.58
C ALA A 68 -5.18 -11.28 -15.45
N PRO A 69 -6.06 -12.24 -15.79
CA PRO A 69 -6.94 -12.91 -14.82
C PRO A 69 -6.18 -13.66 -13.72
N GLN A 70 -5.06 -14.29 -14.05
CA GLN A 70 -4.23 -14.99 -13.06
C GLN A 70 -3.59 -14.01 -12.07
N PHE A 71 -3.06 -12.90 -12.58
CA PHE A 71 -2.49 -11.85 -11.74
C PHE A 71 -3.54 -11.22 -10.84
N LYS A 72 -4.73 -10.90 -11.36
CA LYS A 72 -5.84 -10.38 -10.56
C LYS A 72 -6.23 -11.35 -9.45
N ARG A 73 -6.34 -12.65 -9.74
CA ARG A 73 -6.61 -13.67 -8.71
C ARG A 73 -5.54 -13.69 -7.61
N ALA A 74 -4.26 -13.58 -7.97
CA ALA A 74 -3.17 -13.50 -7.00
C ALA A 74 -3.18 -12.17 -6.19
N LEU A 75 -3.70 -11.08 -6.75
CA LEU A 75 -3.92 -9.85 -6.00
C LEU A 75 -5.10 -9.99 -5.03
N ASP A 76 -6.16 -10.69 -5.45
CA ASP A 76 -7.37 -10.90 -4.65
C ASP A 76 -7.15 -11.84 -3.45
N THR A 77 -6.08 -12.63 -3.45
CA THR A 77 -5.68 -13.42 -2.28
C THR A 77 -5.04 -12.56 -1.19
N ASN A 78 -4.68 -11.31 -1.47
CA ASN A 78 -4.16 -10.41 -0.44
C ASN A 78 -5.27 -10.04 0.55
N ALA A 79 -4.97 -10.16 1.84
CA ALA A 79 -5.84 -9.72 2.91
C ALA A 79 -5.26 -8.47 3.58
N THR A 80 -5.95 -7.33 3.43
CA THR A 80 -5.56 -6.05 4.07
C THR A 80 -6.09 -5.92 5.51
N GLY A 81 -6.71 -6.97 6.06
CA GLY A 81 -7.30 -6.94 7.40
C GLY A 81 -8.77 -6.50 7.48
N LEU A 82 -9.44 -6.31 6.33
CA LEU A 82 -10.86 -5.91 6.26
C LEU A 82 -11.88 -7.03 6.53
N ALA A 83 -11.46 -8.20 7.01
CA ALA A 83 -12.35 -9.35 7.22
C ALA A 83 -11.84 -10.29 8.31
N GLY A 84 -12.76 -11.13 8.80
CA GLY A 84 -12.48 -12.23 9.72
C GLY A 84 -11.82 -11.76 11.03
N ALA A 85 -10.87 -12.56 11.52
CA ALA A 85 -10.12 -12.26 12.75
C ALA A 85 -9.32 -10.95 12.67
N GLY A 86 -9.02 -10.44 11.47
CA GLY A 86 -8.31 -9.16 11.28
C GLY A 86 -9.07 -7.97 11.87
N LEU A 87 -10.41 -7.99 11.89
CA LEU A 87 -11.23 -6.91 12.44
C LEU A 87 -11.14 -6.80 13.96
N ALA A 88 -10.75 -7.88 14.65
CA ALA A 88 -10.60 -7.91 16.10
C ALA A 88 -9.26 -7.34 16.58
N VAL A 89 -8.27 -7.18 15.69
CA VAL A 89 -6.95 -6.65 16.01
C VAL A 89 -6.99 -5.12 16.02
N PRO A 90 -6.57 -4.44 17.12
CA PRO A 90 -6.42 -2.99 17.11
C PRO A 90 -5.44 -2.52 16.04
N VAL A 91 -5.79 -1.44 15.32
CA VAL A 91 -5.00 -0.95 14.18
C VAL A 91 -4.44 0.44 14.49
N LEU A 92 -3.16 0.64 14.19
CA LEU A 92 -2.53 1.96 14.14
C LEU A 92 -2.27 2.34 12.68
N ILE A 93 -2.74 3.51 12.27
CA ILE A 93 -2.44 4.11 10.97
C ILE A 93 -1.87 5.51 11.19
N LEU A 94 -0.74 5.78 10.53
CA LEU A 94 0.08 6.98 10.68
C LEU A 94 0.28 7.56 9.27
N GLN A 95 -0.10 8.82 9.06
CA GLN A 95 -0.15 9.38 7.70
C GLN A 95 0.39 10.81 7.66
N GLY A 96 1.43 11.06 6.86
CA GLY A 96 1.81 12.41 6.49
C GLY A 96 0.79 13.04 5.54
N THR A 97 0.40 14.29 5.76
CA THR A 97 -0.61 14.95 4.91
C THR A 97 -0.06 15.42 3.56
N ALA A 98 1.26 15.41 3.37
CA ALA A 98 1.92 15.72 2.10
C ALA A 98 2.44 14.47 1.38
N ASP A 99 2.06 13.27 1.83
CA ASP A 99 2.45 12.02 1.20
C ASP A 99 1.82 11.89 -0.20
N MET A 100 2.68 11.78 -1.22
CA MET A 100 2.30 11.60 -2.62
C MET A 100 2.46 10.15 -3.12
N VAL A 101 3.00 9.26 -2.29
CA VAL A 101 3.19 7.84 -2.60
C VAL A 101 1.98 7.05 -2.10
N VAL A 102 1.61 7.21 -0.83
CA VAL A 102 0.38 6.70 -0.23
C VAL A 102 -0.48 7.89 0.13
N THR A 103 -1.40 8.25 -0.76
CA THR A 103 -2.08 9.53 -0.67
C THR A 103 -3.06 9.57 0.51
N PRO A 104 -3.20 10.70 1.22
CA PRO A 104 -4.15 10.84 2.32
C PRO A 104 -5.58 10.41 1.95
N PRO A 105 -6.15 10.78 0.78
CA PRO A 105 -7.49 10.33 0.42
C PRO A 105 -7.63 8.81 0.31
N SER A 106 -6.61 8.11 -0.19
CA SER A 106 -6.65 6.64 -0.28
C SER A 106 -6.58 6.00 1.11
N GLN A 107 -5.77 6.56 2.00
CA GLN A 107 -5.61 6.05 3.36
C GLN A 107 -6.85 6.33 4.21
N GLU A 108 -7.45 7.51 4.08
CA GLU A 108 -8.72 7.86 4.73
C GLU A 108 -9.85 6.93 4.29
N ALA A 109 -9.97 6.62 3.00
CA ALA A 109 -10.95 5.66 2.52
C ALA A 109 -10.77 4.27 3.17
N PHE A 110 -9.53 3.82 3.33
CA PHE A 110 -9.22 2.56 3.99
C PHE A 110 -9.52 2.59 5.50
N VAL A 111 -9.15 3.66 6.20
CA VAL A 111 -9.46 3.89 7.62
C VAL A 111 -10.98 3.86 7.84
N THR A 112 -11.73 4.57 7.00
CA THR A 112 -13.19 4.62 7.07
C THR A 112 -13.80 3.24 6.87
N GLU A 113 -13.31 2.45 5.92
CA GLU A 113 -13.82 1.10 5.69
C GLU A 113 -13.49 0.15 6.87
N LEU A 114 -12.30 0.25 7.47
CA LEU A 114 -11.98 -0.46 8.71
C LEU A 114 -12.95 -0.10 9.84
N CYS A 115 -13.19 1.19 10.07
CA CYS A 115 -14.11 1.67 11.09
C CYS A 115 -15.55 1.19 10.84
N ARG A 116 -16.03 1.28 9.59
CA ARG A 116 -17.37 0.80 9.19
C ARG A 116 -17.56 -0.69 9.43
N ARG A 117 -16.49 -1.48 9.30
CA ARG A 117 -16.49 -2.93 9.56
C ARG A 117 -16.27 -3.29 11.04
N GLY A 118 -16.13 -2.30 11.92
CA GLY A 118 -16.04 -2.51 13.37
C GLY A 118 -14.62 -2.64 13.91
N SER A 119 -13.58 -2.42 13.09
CA SER A 119 -12.21 -2.37 13.60
C SER A 119 -12.00 -1.17 14.54
N ARG A 120 -11.14 -1.35 15.53
CA ARG A 120 -10.67 -0.27 16.40
C ARG A 120 -9.43 0.37 15.79
N VAL A 121 -9.60 1.51 15.14
CA VAL A 121 -8.50 2.21 14.46
C VAL A 121 -8.06 3.42 15.27
N THR A 122 -6.76 3.54 15.55
CA THR A 122 -6.07 4.79 15.90
C THR A 122 -5.52 5.38 14.62
N TYR A 123 -6.04 6.53 14.19
CA TYR A 123 -5.56 7.23 12.99
C TYR A 123 -4.93 8.56 13.40
N LEU A 124 -3.65 8.74 13.09
CA LEU A 124 -2.89 9.96 13.35
C LEU A 124 -2.37 10.55 12.03
N THR A 125 -2.54 11.86 11.86
CA THR A 125 -2.09 12.60 10.69
C THR A 125 -1.02 13.62 11.07
N TYR A 126 0.01 13.77 10.23
CA TYR A 126 1.15 14.66 10.47
C TYR A 126 1.17 15.77 9.41
N PRO A 127 0.88 17.04 9.78
CA PRO A 127 0.79 18.14 8.82
C PRO A 127 2.08 18.39 8.05
N ALA A 128 1.97 18.56 6.73
CA ALA A 128 3.07 18.86 5.81
C ALA A 128 4.23 17.83 5.79
N ILE A 129 4.00 16.64 6.35
CA ILE A 129 4.97 15.54 6.36
C ILE A 129 4.77 14.67 5.12
N ASP A 130 5.87 14.37 4.42
CA ASP A 130 5.87 13.51 3.24
C ASP A 130 5.98 12.01 3.59
N HIS A 131 6.06 11.17 2.54
CA HIS A 131 6.14 9.71 2.69
C HIS A 131 7.34 9.26 3.54
N ALA A 132 8.53 9.78 3.25
CA ALA A 132 9.77 9.35 3.89
C ALA A 132 9.84 9.86 5.34
N GLN A 133 9.43 11.10 5.55
CA GLN A 133 9.43 11.75 6.86
C GLN A 133 8.42 11.11 7.82
N THR A 134 7.29 10.60 7.32
CA THR A 134 6.23 9.96 8.15
C THR A 134 6.82 8.90 9.08
N ARG A 135 7.79 8.10 8.61
CA ARG A 135 8.47 7.09 9.43
C ARG A 135 9.16 7.66 10.66
N ILE A 136 9.86 8.79 10.50
CA ILE A 136 10.66 9.40 11.56
C ILE A 136 9.74 10.12 12.54
N GLU A 137 8.84 10.95 12.03
CA GLU A 137 7.93 11.77 12.83
C GLU A 137 6.97 10.91 13.68
N SER A 138 6.52 9.78 13.13
CA SER A 138 5.57 8.89 13.81
C SER A 138 6.21 7.85 14.75
N PHE A 139 7.55 7.82 14.85
CA PHE A 139 8.27 6.77 15.58
C PHE A 139 7.88 6.72 17.06
N ARG A 140 7.84 7.88 17.73
CA ARG A 140 7.49 7.95 19.15
C ARG A 140 6.05 7.52 19.42
N ASP A 141 5.12 7.92 18.55
CA ASP A 141 3.71 7.54 18.67
C ASP A 141 3.51 6.04 18.47
N THR A 142 4.24 5.45 17.52
CA THR A 142 4.25 3.99 17.30
C THR A 142 4.67 3.25 18.57
N ILE A 143 5.80 3.63 19.16
CA ILE A 143 6.31 2.97 20.37
C ILE A 143 5.35 3.15 21.55
N SER A 144 4.79 4.35 21.72
CA SER A 144 3.80 4.64 22.76
C SER A 144 2.54 3.77 22.62
N TRP A 145 2.03 3.64 21.41
CA TRP A 145 0.87 2.82 21.09
C TRP A 145 1.14 1.33 21.36
N MET A 146 2.30 0.82 20.96
CA MET A 146 2.70 -0.57 21.24
C MET A 146 2.84 -0.85 22.74
N LYS A 147 3.44 0.08 23.50
CA LYS A 147 3.56 -0.04 24.96
C LYS A 147 2.19 -0.10 25.63
N THR A 148 1.25 0.75 25.20
CA THR A 148 -0.13 0.74 25.70
C THR A 148 -0.75 -0.64 25.57
N LEU A 149 -0.57 -1.34 24.44
CA LEU A 149 -1.07 -2.70 24.26
C LEU A 149 -0.33 -3.72 25.14
N ALA A 150 1.00 -3.64 25.21
CA ALA A 150 1.82 -4.57 25.99
C ALA A 150 1.50 -4.52 27.49
N GLU A 151 1.10 -3.35 28.00
CA GLU A 151 0.70 -3.13 29.39
C GLU A 151 -0.77 -3.53 29.67
N GLY A 152 -1.46 -4.14 28.68
CA GLY A 152 -2.88 -4.54 28.80
C GLY A 152 -3.86 -3.38 28.61
N GLY A 153 -3.37 -2.20 28.26
CA GLY A 153 -4.17 -1.03 27.93
C GLY A 153 -4.90 -1.17 26.59
N ARG A 154 -5.77 -0.20 26.33
CA ARG A 154 -6.54 -0.11 25.07
C ARG A 154 -6.27 1.23 24.39
N PRO A 155 -5.62 1.25 23.22
CA PRO A 155 -5.42 2.48 22.48
C PRO A 155 -6.74 3.19 22.13
N LYS A 156 -6.68 4.53 22.11
CA LYS A 156 -7.79 5.38 21.71
C LYS A 156 -8.12 5.13 20.25
N SER A 157 -9.41 4.99 19.94
CA SER A 157 -9.88 4.89 18.56
C SER A 157 -10.33 6.25 18.02
N SER A 158 -10.01 6.51 16.76
CA SER A 158 -10.44 7.68 15.97
C SER A 158 -11.74 7.41 15.19
N CYS A 159 -12.30 6.20 15.20
CA CYS A 159 -13.47 5.87 14.38
C CYS A 159 -14.70 6.74 14.68
N GLY A 160 -14.92 7.10 15.94
CA GLY A 160 -16.05 7.96 16.33
C GLY A 160 -15.98 9.38 15.76
N SER A 161 -14.77 9.94 15.61
CA SER A 161 -14.59 11.27 15.01
C SER A 161 -14.60 11.27 13.47
N LEU A 162 -14.35 10.11 12.86
CA LEU A 162 -14.26 9.96 11.40
C LEU A 162 -15.61 9.59 10.76
N MET A 163 -16.49 8.90 11.49
CA MET A 163 -17.83 8.51 11.00
C MET A 163 -18.92 9.56 11.28
N GLY A 164 -18.58 10.65 11.98
CA GLY A 164 -19.49 11.75 12.30
C GLY A 164 -19.37 12.97 11.39
N GLN A 165 -18.56 12.87 10.33
CA GLN A 165 -18.48 13.81 9.20
C GLN A 165 -19.16 13.17 7.99
#